data_AF-T0ZBG4-F1
#
_entry.id   AF-T0ZBG4-F1
#
_cell.length_a   1.000
_cell.length_b   1.000
_cell.length_c   1.000
_cell.angle_alpha   90.00
_cell.angle_beta   90.00
_cell.angle_gamma   90.00
#
_symmetry.space_group_name_H-M   'P 1'
#
loop_
_entity.id
_entity.type
_entity.pdbx_description
1 polymer ?
#
loop_
_entity_poly.entity_id
_entity_poly.type
_entity_poly.pdbx_seq_one_letter_code
_entity_poly.pdbx_strand_id
1 'polypeptide(L)' 'MNVEAAYRVAYTFIRHFVEQGFGHVINASSVMGTKVRPTAGVYSGTKFAIEALSEALRMEVAGT' A
#
# COMPACT_ATOMS: atom_id res chain seq x y z
N MET A 1 -5.25 4.70 -12.50
CA MET A 1 -5.53 3.68 -11.47
C MET A 1 -5.18 4.34 -10.14
N ASN A 2 -6.19 4.71 -9.36
CA ASN A 2 -6.05 5.76 -8.36
C ASN A 2 -5.57 5.15 -7.03
N VAL A 3 -4.57 5.76 -6.40
CA VAL A 3 -4.09 5.47 -5.04
C VAL A 3 -5.25 5.28 -4.05
N GLU A 4 -6.36 5.98 -4.32
CA GLU A 4 -7.61 5.84 -3.59
C GLU A 4 -8.16 4.41 -3.51
N ALA A 5 -8.25 3.72 -4.63
CA ALA A 5 -8.78 2.36 -4.65
C ALA A 5 -7.88 1.41 -3.84
N ALA A 6 -6.57 1.59 -3.93
CA ALA A 6 -5.61 0.78 -3.19
C ALA A 6 -5.75 0.94 -1.68
N TYR A 7 -5.84 2.18 -1.16
CA TYR A 7 -6.02 2.36 0.29
C TYR A 7 -7.37 1.84 0.75
N ARG A 8 -8.48 2.13 0.03
CA ARG A 8 -9.82 1.70 0.44
C ARG A 8 -9.92 0.18 0.55
N VAL A 9 -9.40 -0.53 -0.45
CA VAL A 9 -9.41 -1.99 -0.48
C VAL A 9 -8.51 -2.56 0.61
N ALA A 10 -7.28 -2.05 0.74
CA ALA A 10 -6.33 -2.54 1.74
C ALA A 10 -6.88 -2.39 3.17
N TYR A 11 -7.42 -1.21 3.53
CA TYR A 11 -8.01 -0.98 4.85
C TYR A 11 -9.27 -1.82 5.09
N THR A 12 -10.08 -2.08 4.06
CA THR A 12 -11.27 -2.93 4.20
C THR A 12 -10.89 -4.37 4.55
N PHE A 13 -9.94 -4.95 3.82
CA PHE A 13 -9.49 -6.32 4.08
C PHE A 13 -8.68 -6.46 5.36
N ILE A 14 -7.82 -5.49 5.69
CA ILE A 14 -7.03 -5.54 6.93
C ILE A 14 -7.93 -5.57 8.15
N ARG A 15 -8.99 -4.76 8.20
CA ARG A 15 -9.94 -4.79 9.32
C ARG A 15 -10.55 -6.18 9.50
N HIS A 16 -10.95 -6.82 8.40
CA HIS A 16 -11.49 -8.17 8.44
C HIS A 16 -10.45 -9.21 8.88
N PHE A 17 -9.20 -9.08 8.42
CA PHE A 17 -8.12 -10.01 8.77
C PHE A 17 -7.68 -9.89 10.23
N VAL A 18 -7.69 -8.69 10.79
CA VAL A 18 -7.44 -8.46 12.22
C VAL A 18 -8.54 -9.12 13.05
N GLU A 19 -9.82 -8.96 12.68
CA GLU A 19 -10.93 -9.61 13.39
C GLU A 19 -10.87 -11.15 13.33
N GLN A 20 -10.43 -11.75 12.22
CA GLN A 20 -10.29 -13.21 12.11
C GLN A 20 -8.97 -13.74 12.70
N GLY A 21 -7.99 -12.88 13.01
CA GLY A 21 -6.68 -13.25 13.54
C GLY A 21 -5.67 -13.82 12.53
N PHE A 22 -5.97 -13.79 11.22
CA PHE A 22 -5.02 -14.19 10.17
C PHE A 22 -5.35 -13.52 8.83
N GLY A 23 -4.38 -13.41 7.92
CA GLY A 23 -4.61 -12.89 6.56
C GLY A 23 -3.40 -12.18 5.97
N HIS A 24 -3.42 -11.95 4.66
CA HIS A 24 -2.32 -11.29 3.95
C HIS A 24 -2.84 -10.28 2.93
N VAL A 25 -2.27 -9.08 2.93
CA VAL A 25 -2.46 -8.07 1.88
C VAL A 25 -1.12 -7.83 1.20
N ILE A 26 -1.08 -8.00 -0.12
CA ILE A 26 0.13 -7.77 -0.93
C ILE A 26 -0.16 -6.66 -1.93
N ASN A 27 0.51 -5.52 -1.75
CA ASN A 27 0.41 -4.40 -2.67
C ASN A 27 1.48 -4.51 -3.77
N ALA A 28 1.07 -4.34 -5.03
CA ALA A 28 1.98 -4.31 -6.16
C ALA A 28 2.55 -2.90 -6.38
N SER A 29 3.82 -2.71 -6.04
CA SER A 29 4.54 -1.46 -6.28
C SER A 29 5.30 -1.45 -7.62
N SER A 30 6.48 -0.83 -7.67
CA SER A 30 7.38 -0.70 -8.80
C SER A 30 8.75 -0.27 -8.29
N VAL A 31 9.81 -0.46 -9.08
CA VAL A 31 11.12 0.19 -8.82
C VAL A 31 10.94 1.72 -8.70
N MET A 32 9.94 2.27 -9.40
CA MET A 32 9.62 3.70 -9.33
C MET A 32 8.89 4.14 -8.04
N GLY A 33 8.63 3.21 -7.11
CA GLY A 33 8.17 3.51 -5.75
C GLY A 33 9.29 3.91 -4.79
N THR A 34 10.55 3.75 -5.20
CA THR A 34 11.73 4.15 -4.39
C THR A 34 12.74 4.99 -5.18
N LYS A 35 12.56 5.11 -6.51
CA LYS A 35 13.41 5.91 -7.40
C LYS A 35 12.56 6.65 -8.42
N VAL A 36 13.07 7.75 -8.96
CA VAL A 36 12.38 8.53 -9.99
C VAL A 36 13.21 8.61 -11.27
N ARG A 37 12.53 8.88 -12.38
CA ARG A 37 13.14 9.16 -13.68
C ARG A 37 12.44 10.36 -14.33
N PRO A 38 13.14 11.11 -15.21
CA PRO A 38 12.47 12.10 -16.06
C PRO A 38 11.24 11.48 -16.74
N THR A 39 10.20 12.29 -16.95
CA THR A 39 8.88 11.93 -17.53
C THR A 39 8.01 10.95 -16.74
N ALA A 40 8.49 10.34 -15.66
CA ALA A 40 7.74 9.34 -14.88
C ALA A 40 7.09 9.90 -13.59
N GLY A 41 7.14 11.22 -13.35
CA GLY A 41 6.81 11.83 -12.06
C GLY A 41 5.44 11.45 -11.48
N VAL A 42 4.38 11.50 -12.28
CA VAL A 42 3.02 11.13 -11.84
C VAL A 42 2.96 9.64 -11.44
N TYR A 43 3.50 8.76 -12.27
CA TYR A 43 3.54 7.32 -11.99
C TYR A 43 4.38 7.01 -10.76
N SER A 44 5.59 7.56 -10.66
CA SER A 44 6.44 7.44 -9.48
C SER A 44 5.71 7.89 -8.23
N GLY A 45 5.07 9.06 -8.25
CA GLY A 45 4.30 9.56 -7.11
C GLY A 45 3.23 8.57 -6.63
N THR A 46 2.48 7.96 -7.56
CA THR A 46 1.50 6.93 -7.18
C THR A 46 2.15 5.71 -6.54
N LYS A 47 3.33 5.29 -7.00
CA LYS A 47 4.03 4.12 -6.46
C LYS A 47 4.70 4.38 -5.12
N PHE A 48 5.24 5.58 -4.90
CA PHE A 48 5.68 6.02 -3.57
C PHE A 48 4.52 6.01 -2.57
N ALA A 49 3.33 6.42 -2.98
CA ALA A 49 2.15 6.34 -2.11
C ALA A 49 1.78 4.90 -1.74
N ILE A 50 1.96 3.93 -2.65
CA ILE A 50 1.75 2.50 -2.36
C ILE A 50 2.79 1.95 -1.38
N GLU A 51 4.06 2.36 -1.50
CA GLU A 51 5.10 1.98 -0.52
C GLU A 51 4.76 2.52 0.87
N ALA A 52 4.45 3.82 0.97
CA ALA A 52 4.09 4.47 2.23
C ALA A 52 2.85 3.84 2.87
N LEU A 53 1.82 3.53 2.08
CA LEU A 53 0.64 2.80 2.55
C LEU A 53 1.02 1.43 3.13
N SER A 54 1.85 0.67 2.41
CA SER A 54 2.25 -0.67 2.85
C SER A 54 3.10 -0.63 4.11
N GLU A 55 3.92 0.40 4.28
CA GLU A 55 4.69 0.63 5.50
C GLU A 55 3.81 1.01 6.69
N ALA A 56 2.89 1.96 6.51
CA ALA A 56 1.93 2.35 7.54
C ALA A 56 1.09 1.16 8.01
N LEU A 57 0.50 0.40 7.08
CA LEU A 57 -0.33 -0.76 7.42
C LEU A 57 0.45 -1.81 8.22
N ARG A 58 1.72 -2.05 7.89
CA ARG A 58 2.58 -2.97 8.66
C ARG A 58 2.78 -2.52 10.10
N MET A 59 2.90 -1.21 10.33
CA MET A 59 3.03 -0.63 11.67
C MET A 59 1.70 -0.69 12.42
N GLU A 60 0.59 -0.39 11.75
CA GLU A 60 -0.75 -0.36 12.33
C GLU A 60 -1.21 -1.74 12.82
N VAL A 61 -0.87 -2.81 12.08
CA VAL A 61 -1.25 -4.19 12.44
C VAL A 61 -0.17 -4.93 13.22
N ALA A 62 0.92 -4.26 13.58
CA ALA A 62 1.97 -4.90 14.35
C ALA A 62 1.45 -5.26 15.75
N GLY A 63 1.33 -6.56 16.03
CA GLY A 63 0.89 -7.07 17.33
C GLY A 63 -0.62 -7.20 17.50
N THR A 64 -1.40 -7.06 16.43
CA THR A 64 -2.82 -7.45 16.39
C THR A 64 -2.98 -8.95 16.18
#